data_AF-A0A6S7DDB6-F1
#
_entry.id   AF-A0A6S7DDB6-F1
#
_cell.length_a   1.000
_cell.length_b   1.000
_cell.length_c   1.000
_cell.angle_alpha   90.00
_cell.angle_beta   90.00
_cell.angle_gamma   90.00
#
_symmetry.space_group_name_H-M   'P 1'
#
loop_
_entity.id
_entity.type
_entity.pdbx_description
1 polymer ?
#
loop_
_entity_poly.entity_id
_entity_poly.type
_entity_poly.pdbx_seq_one_letter_code
_entity_poly.pdbx_strand_id
1 'polypeptide(L)'
;MNCELSRTFYMHANGHEVDTLGHILRLAARQLAQSPAIQLSGNPMKRQAGLAGTELLEVKEMISKMAEELTIGPLNTNPPAADSLVFLAGGIAGAPDA
;
A
#
# COMPACT_ATOMS: atom_id res chain seq x y z
N MET A 1 11.73 28.64 -13.64
CA MET A 1 12.98 27.95 -13.22
C MET A 1 12.58 27.08 -12.04
N ASN A 2 12.25 25.82 -12.29
CA ASN A 2 11.81 24.89 -11.25
C ASN A 2 13.05 24.18 -10.71
N CYS A 3 13.50 24.58 -9.53
CA CYS A 3 14.58 23.91 -8.83
C CYS A 3 13.98 22.69 -8.12
N GLU A 4 14.15 21.50 -8.69
CA GLU A 4 13.83 20.26 -7.98
C GLU A 4 14.83 20.08 -6.83
N LEU A 5 14.35 20.24 -5.59
CA LEU A 5 15.13 19.94 -4.40
C LEU A 5 15.23 18.42 -4.25
N SER A 6 16.27 17.81 -4.83
CA SER A 6 16.58 16.40 -4.56
C SER A 6 17.14 16.28 -3.14
N ARG A 7 16.39 15.65 -2.24
CA ARG A 7 16.85 15.31 -0.89
C ARG A 7 17.43 13.90 -0.90
N THR A 8 18.76 13.80 -0.92
CA THR A 8 19.45 12.51 -0.85
C THR A 8 19.78 12.15 0.59
N PHE A 9 19.56 10.88 0.96
CA PHE A 9 19.92 10.31 2.25
C PHE A 9 20.82 9.10 2.03
N TYR A 10 21.99 9.09 2.67
CA TYR A 10 22.93 7.96 2.64
C TYR A 10 22.92 7.27 4.00
N MET A 11 22.77 5.95 3.99
CA MET A 11 22.86 5.12 5.18
C MET A 11 23.87 4.00 4.91
N HIS A 12 24.83 3.84 5.81
CA HIS A 12 25.70 2.67 5.81
C HIS A 12 25.04 1.59 6.65
N ALA A 13 24.83 0.43 6.02
CA ALA A 13 24.31 -0.76 6.67
C ALA A 13 25.25 -1.95 6.42
N ASN A 14 25.53 -2.74 7.44
CA ASN A 14 26.21 -4.02 7.32
C ASN A 14 25.23 -5.13 6.87
N GLY A 15 25.75 -6.32 6.55
CA GLY A 15 24.91 -7.42 6.04
C GLY A 15 23.75 -7.79 6.97
N HIS A 16 23.97 -7.77 8.29
CA HIS A 16 22.91 -8.08 9.26
C HIS A 16 21.80 -7.01 9.30
N GLU A 17 22.18 -5.74 9.19
CA GLU A 17 21.23 -4.62 9.12
C GLU A 17 20.42 -4.67 7.82
N VAL A 18 21.05 -5.05 6.71
CA VAL A 18 20.39 -5.28 5.41
C VAL A 18 19.36 -6.41 5.52
N ASP A 19 19.73 -7.53 6.14
CA ASP A 19 18.80 -8.65 6.37
C ASP A 19 17.62 -8.25 7.27
N THR A 20 17.91 -7.49 8.32
CA THR A 20 16.90 -6.99 9.26
C THR A 20 15.95 -6.01 8.58
N LEU A 21 16.46 -5.11 7.74
CA LEU A 21 15.64 -4.23 6.92
C LEU A 21 14.74 -5.05 5.97
N GLY A 22 15.25 -6.15 5.44
CA GLY A 22 14.43 -7.06 4.65
C GLY A 22 13.31 -7.73 5.43
N HIS A 23 13.51 -8.07 6.72
CA HIS A 23 12.43 -8.53 7.58
C HIS A 23 11.38 -7.43 7.84
N ILE A 24 11.82 -6.19 8.06
CA ILE A 24 10.92 -5.04 8.24
C ILE A 24 10.05 -4.84 6.99
N LEU A 25 10.64 -4.87 5.80
CA LEU A 25 9.91 -4.71 4.54
C LEU A 25 8.88 -5.83 4.32
N ARG A 26 9.26 -7.09 4.60
CA ARG A 26 8.30 -8.22 4.53
C ARG A 26 7.15 -8.05 5.52
N LEU A 27 7.43 -7.58 6.73
CA LEU A 27 6.41 -7.32 7.74
C LEU A 27 5.45 -6.20 7.29
N ALA A 28 6.00 -5.09 6.80
CA ALA A 28 5.22 -3.96 6.29
C ALA A 28 4.33 -4.39 5.11
N ALA A 29 4.90 -5.12 4.14
CA ALA A 29 4.14 -5.63 2.99
C ALA A 29 3.00 -6.57 3.42
N ARG A 30 3.29 -7.50 4.34
CA ARG A 30 2.27 -8.41 4.90
C ARG A 30 1.17 -7.64 5.63
N GLN A 31 1.52 -6.66 6.46
CA GLN A 31 0.55 -5.87 7.19
C GLN A 31 -0.34 -5.05 6.25
N LEU A 32 0.26 -4.49 5.18
CA LEU A 32 -0.51 -3.85 4.13
C LEU A 32 -1.47 -4.85 3.50
N ALA A 33 -0.97 -5.99 3.01
CA ALA A 33 -1.77 -7.01 2.33
C ALA A 33 -2.88 -7.60 3.21
N GLN A 34 -2.71 -7.66 4.53
CA GLN A 34 -3.75 -8.12 5.46
C GLN A 34 -4.77 -7.05 5.83
N SER A 35 -4.49 -5.79 5.50
CA SER A 35 -5.41 -4.69 5.79
C SER A 35 -6.47 -4.59 4.70
N PRO A 36 -7.77 -4.50 5.05
CA PRO A 36 -8.83 -4.35 4.07
C PRO A 36 -8.68 -3.02 3.34
N ALA A 37 -8.93 -3.04 2.02
CA ALA A 37 -8.95 -1.83 1.23
C ALA A 37 -10.37 -1.27 1.19
N ILE A 38 -10.56 -0.15 1.89
CA ILE A 38 -11.84 0.52 1.98
C ILE A 38 -11.87 1.60 0.90
N GLN A 39 -12.91 1.58 0.06
CA GLN A 39 -13.15 2.68 -0.87
C GLN A 39 -13.89 3.80 -0.14
N LEU A 40 -13.34 5.01 -0.17
CA LEU A 40 -13.96 6.16 0.46
C LEU A 40 -15.13 6.62 -0.42
N SER A 41 -16.32 6.82 0.17
CA SER A 41 -17.50 7.28 -0.56
C SER A 41 -17.21 8.61 -1.27
N GLY A 42 -17.52 8.70 -2.56
CA GLY A 42 -17.27 9.89 -3.38
C GLY A 42 -15.81 10.11 -3.82
N ASN A 43 -14.88 9.22 -3.47
CA ASN A 43 -13.47 9.31 -3.89
C ASN A 43 -13.02 7.98 -4.54
N PRO A 44 -12.48 7.99 -5.78
CA PRO A 44 -11.96 6.76 -6.40
C PRO A 44 -10.79 6.14 -5.62
N MET A 45 -10.17 6.89 -4.71
CA MET A 45 -9.01 6.45 -3.96
C MET A 45 -9.36 5.50 -2.82
N LYS A 46 -8.52 4.47 -2.69
CA LYS A 46 -8.62 3.44 -1.66
C LYS A 46 -7.84 3.86 -0.41
N ARG A 47 -8.34 3.43 0.75
CA ARG A 47 -7.65 3.50 2.04
C ARG A 47 -7.28 2.09 2.48
N GLN A 48 -6.04 1.88 2.90
CA GLN A 48 -5.52 0.59 3.34
C GLN A 48 -4.49 0.82 4.45
N ALA A 49 -4.57 0.06 5.55
CA ALA A 49 -3.65 0.18 6.70
C ALA A 49 -3.52 1.59 7.30
N GLY A 50 -4.58 2.41 7.22
CA GLY A 50 -4.57 3.80 7.68
C GLY A 50 -4.13 4.84 6.63
N LEU A 51 -3.42 4.42 5.58
CA LEU A 51 -2.93 5.25 4.47
C LEU A 51 -4.01 5.41 3.39
N ALA A 52 -4.07 6.55 2.72
CA ALA A 52 -5.05 6.82 1.67
C ALA A 52 -4.45 7.50 0.43
N GLY A 53 -5.01 7.18 -0.75
CA GLY A 53 -4.71 7.90 -1.99
C GLY A 53 -3.24 7.84 -2.40
N THR A 54 -2.64 8.99 -2.66
CA THR A 54 -1.25 9.11 -3.12
C THR A 54 -0.27 8.55 -2.10
N GLU A 55 -0.50 8.77 -0.81
CA GLU A 55 0.37 8.26 0.26
C GLU A 55 0.45 6.72 0.24
N LEU A 56 -0.69 6.05 0.03
CA LEU A 56 -0.73 4.60 -0.11
C LEU A 56 0.05 4.12 -1.35
N LEU A 57 -0.04 4.85 -2.46
CA LEU A 57 0.68 4.52 -3.68
C LEU A 57 2.19 4.68 -3.49
N GLU A 58 2.63 5.81 -2.92
CA GLU A 58 4.03 6.11 -2.64
C GLU A 58 4.65 5.06 -1.71
N VAL A 59 3.93 4.64 -0.66
CA VAL A 59 4.40 3.60 0.26
C VAL A 59 4.53 2.25 -0.45
N LYS A 60 3.56 1.86 -1.30
CA LYS A 60 3.63 0.61 -2.08
C LYS A 60 4.80 0.62 -3.08
N GLU A 61 5.01 1.73 -3.76
CA GLU A 61 6.13 1.92 -4.67
C GLU A 61 7.46 1.85 -3.94
N MET A 62 7.58 2.51 -2.78
CA MET A 62 8.81 2.51 -2.00
C MET A 62 9.14 1.11 -1.47
N ILE A 63 8.15 0.38 -0.95
CA ILE A 63 8.33 -1.02 -0.53
C ILE A 63 8.82 -1.88 -1.71
N SER A 64 8.26 -1.69 -2.90
CA SER A 64 8.63 -2.45 -4.10
C SER A 64 10.05 -2.13 -4.56
N LYS A 65 10.41 -0.84 -4.65
CA LYS A 65 11.76 -0.38 -5.01
C LYS A 65 12.81 -0.88 -4.02
N MET A 66 12.55 -0.74 -2.72
CA MET A 66 13.49 -1.23 -1.69
C MET A 66 13.64 -2.76 -1.73
N ALA A 67 12.57 -3.51 -2.02
CA ALA A 67 12.65 -4.96 -2.14
C ALA A 67 13.50 -5.41 -3.34
N GLU A 68 13.45 -4.67 -4.45
CA GLU A 68 14.29 -4.88 -5.63
C GLU A 68 15.77 -4.59 -5.32
N GLU A 69 16.06 -3.42 -4.76
CA GLU A 69 17.43 -3.00 -4.40
C GLU A 69 18.11 -3.96 -3.40
N LEU A 70 17.33 -4.49 -2.46
CA LEU A 70 17.84 -5.43 -1.45
C LEU A 70 17.78 -6.90 -1.91
N THR A 71 17.37 -7.17 -3.16
CA THR A 71 17.25 -8.53 -3.73
C THR A 71 16.36 -9.45 -2.89
N ILE A 72 15.33 -8.90 -2.23
CA ILE A 72 14.40 -9.63 -1.35
C ILE A 72 13.37 -10.44 -2.14
N GLY A 73 13.16 -10.07 -3.41
CA GLY A 73 12.12 -10.60 -4.29
C GLY A 73 10.81 -9.81 -4.19
N PRO A 74 9.81 -10.14 -5.04
CA PRO A 74 8.56 -9.39 -5.10
C PRO A 74 7.76 -9.53 -3.80
N LEU A 75 7.36 -8.40 -3.20
CA LEU A 75 6.53 -8.36 -2.01
C LEU A 75 5.08 -8.05 -2.38
N ASN A 76 4.14 -8.88 -1.92
CA ASN A 76 2.72 -8.62 -2.11
C ASN A 76 2.22 -7.60 -1.08
N THR A 77 1.71 -6.47 -1.56
CA THR A 77 1.13 -5.38 -0.75
C THR A 77 -0.37 -5.21 -1.00
N ASN A 78 -0.96 -6.04 -1.86
CA ASN A 78 -2.37 -5.93 -2.23
C ASN A 78 -3.26 -6.70 -1.25
N PRO A 79 -4.44 -6.15 -0.92
CA PRO A 79 -5.41 -6.85 -0.09
C PRO A 79 -5.88 -8.14 -0.80
N PRO A 80 -6.32 -9.17 -0.04
CA PRO A 80 -6.96 -10.33 -0.64
C PRO A 80 -8.19 -9.89 -1.45
N ALA A 81 -8.44 -10.57 -2.58
CA ALA A 81 -9.49 -10.22 -3.53
C ALA A 81 -10.91 -10.16 -2.91
N ALA A 82 -11.11 -10.80 -1.75
CA ALA A 82 -12.38 -10.83 -1.02
C ALA A 82 -12.69 -9.56 -0.20
N ASP A 83 -11.70 -8.72 0.11
CA ASP A 83 -11.86 -7.57 1.05
C ASP A 83 -11.91 -6.20 0.35
N SER A 84 -12.09 -6.16 -0.97
CA SER A 84 -12.50 -4.93 -1.65
C SER A 84 -13.99 -4.71 -1.40
N LEU A 85 -14.34 -4.27 -0.19
CA LEU A 85 -15.70 -3.87 0.16
C LEU A 85 -16.06 -2.61 -0.64
N VAL A 86 -16.68 -2.82 -1.80
CA VAL A 86 -17.43 -1.79 -2.49
C VAL A 86 -18.66 -1.51 -1.64
N PHE A 87 -18.70 -0.36 -0.96
CA PHE A 87 -19.90 0.11 -0.28
C PHE A 87 -20.90 0.60 -1.34
N LEU A 88 -21.51 -0.34 -2.06
CA LEU A 88 -22.61 -0.11 -3.02
C LEU A 88 -23.99 -0.24 -2.36
N ALA A 89 -24.10 -0.19 -1.03
CA ALA A 89 -25.38 -0.21 -0.33
C ALA A 89 -25.81 1.21 0.04
N GLY A 90 -26.12 2.00 -0.99
CA GLY A 90 -26.60 3.38 -0.87
C GLY A 90 -27.33 3.81 -2.14
N GLY A 91 -28.28 3.01 -2.61
CA GLY A 91 -29.13 3.39 -3.74
C GLY A 91 -29.87 2.21 -4.36
N ILE A 92 -31.20 2.26 -4.29
CA ILE A 92 -32.21 1.41 -4.95
C ILE A 92 -32.46 0.01 -4.37
N ALA A 93 -33.02 -0.04 -3.15
CA ALA A 93 -33.98 -1.10 -2.82
C ALA A 93 -35.30 -0.78 -3.55
N GLY A 94 -35.40 -1.17 -4.82
CA GLY A 94 -36.67 -1.27 -5.52
C GLY A 94 -37.33 -2.59 -5.14
N ALA A 95 -38.37 -2.53 -4.30
CA ALA A 95 -39.25 -3.64 -4.03
C ALA A 95 -39.90 -4.16 -5.33
N PRO A 96 -39.94 -5.47 -5.58
CA PRO A 96 -40.96 -6.03 -6.45
C PRO A 96 -42.18 -6.40 -5.60
N ASP A 97 -43.14 -5.47 -5.52
CA ASP A 97 -44.54 -5.84 -5.34
C ASP A 97 -45.05 -6.35 -6.70
N ALA A 98 -45.28 -7.66 -6.82
CA ALA A 98 -46.26 -8.31 -7.71
C ALA A 98 -46.28 -9.83 -7.45
#